data_AF-A0A183D457-F1
#
_entry.id   AF-A0A183D457-F1
#
_cell.length_a   1.000
_cell.length_b   1.000
_cell.length_c   1.000
_cell.angle_alpha   90.00
_cell.angle_beta   90.00
_cell.angle_gamma   90.00
#
_symmetry.space_group_name_H-M   'P 1'
#
loop_
_entity.id
_entity.type
_entity.pdbx_description
1 polymer ?
#
loop_
_entity_poly.entity_id
_entity_poly.type
_entity_poly.pdbx_seq_one_letter_code
_entity_poly.pdbx_strand_id
1 'polypeptide(L)'
;LQKLSTAIGGDLQIVGDKILTLFNEQRNFIWAAAGQKEPPANELQAKLGPIVKLMEEISTFKESKRNTPLFNHISAASEGIQALGWLTVVSVFFFFVFYITVSLTFCVLFYALN
;
A
#
# COMPACT_ATOMS: atom_id res chain seq x y z
N LEU A 1 3.31 -7.67 -9.17
CA LEU A 1 2.91 -6.30 -9.54
C LEU A 1 3.90 -5.67 -10.53
N GLN A 2 5.16 -5.41 -10.14
CA GLN A 2 6.16 -4.71 -10.98
C GLN A 2 6.25 -5.19 -12.44
N LYS A 3 6.40 -6.50 -12.67
CA LYS A 3 6.51 -7.06 -14.03
C LYS A 3 5.25 -6.79 -14.89
N LEU A 4 4.07 -6.84 -14.27
CA LEU A 4 2.79 -6.66 -14.96
C LEU A 4 2.48 -5.18 -15.19
N SER A 5 2.78 -4.32 -14.22
CA SER A 5 2.63 -2.87 -14.38
C SER A 5 3.56 -2.31 -15.45
N THR A 6 4.79 -2.82 -15.57
CA THR A 6 5.69 -2.47 -16.68
C THR A 6 5.18 -2.97 -18.03
N ALA A 7 4.59 -4.17 -18.08
CA ALA A 7 4.04 -4.70 -19.33
C ALA A 7 2.82 -3.91 -19.83
N ILE A 8 1.97 -3.42 -18.92
CA ILE A 8 0.82 -2.56 -19.25
C ILE A 8 1.28 -1.11 -19.55
N GLY A 9 2.27 -0.61 -18.80
CA GLY A 9 2.82 0.73 -18.98
C GLY A 9 1.93 1.86 -18.46
N GLY A 10 2.26 3.09 -18.87
CA GLY A 10 1.48 4.29 -18.56
C GLY A 10 1.35 4.59 -17.07
N ASP A 11 0.18 5.06 -16.65
CA ASP A 11 -0.09 5.43 -15.26
C ASP A 11 0.05 4.24 -14.28
N LEU A 12 -0.20 3.02 -14.74
CA LEU A 12 -0.09 1.83 -13.91
C LEU A 12 1.37 1.47 -13.61
N GLN A 13 2.30 1.77 -14.52
CA GLN A 13 3.73 1.61 -14.28
C GLN A 13 4.20 2.54 -13.15
N ILE A 14 3.77 3.80 -13.16
CA ILE A 14 4.10 4.80 -12.12
C ILE A 14 3.63 4.31 -10.74
N VAL A 15 2.42 3.77 -10.66
CA VAL A 15 1.88 3.16 -9.42
C VAL A 15 2.70 1.94 -9.02
N GLY A 16 3.09 1.10 -9.98
CA GLY A 16 3.97 -0.05 -9.75
C GLY A 16 5.30 0.35 -9.11
N ASP A 17 5.96 1.37 -9.65
CA ASP A 17 7.25 1.87 -9.15
C ASP A 17 7.14 2.46 -7.74
N LYS A 18 6.06 3.21 -7.46
CA LYS A 18 5.75 3.70 -6.10
C LYS A 18 5.51 2.56 -5.12
N ILE A 19 4.76 1.53 -5.52
CA ILE A 19 4.49 0.36 -4.68
C ILE A 19 5.76 -0.46 -4.44
N LEU A 20 6.64 -0.59 -5.43
CA LEU A 20 7.94 -1.23 -5.23
C LEU A 20 8.77 -0.49 -4.18
N THR A 21 8.80 0.85 -4.26
CA THR A 21 9.49 1.70 -3.29
C THR A 21 8.88 1.52 -1.89
N LEU A 22 7.55 1.52 -1.78
CA LEU A 22 6.82 1.27 -0.54
C LEU A 22 7.20 -0.07 0.11
N PHE A 23 7.27 -1.15 -0.67
CA PHE A 23 7.68 -2.47 -0.16
C PHE A 23 9.16 -2.53 0.25
N ASN A 24 10.03 -1.76 -0.40
CA ASN A 24 11.42 -1.65 0.02
C ASN A 24 11.53 -0.92 1.36
N GLU A 25 10.81 0.19 1.55
CA GLU A 25 10.75 0.90 2.83
C GLU A 25 10.17 0.02 3.95
N GLN A 26 9.08 -0.72 3.66
CA GLN A 26 8.54 -1.69 4.60
C GLN A 26 9.58 -2.76 4.99
N ARG A 27 10.30 -3.32 4.01
CA ARG A 27 11.34 -4.32 4.27
C ARG A 27 12.43 -3.74 5.17
N ASN A 28 12.89 -2.53 4.87
CA ASN A 28 13.91 -1.84 5.65
C ASN A 28 13.44 -1.58 7.08
N PHE A 29 12.17 -1.19 7.25
CA PHE A 29 11.55 -1.01 8.55
C PHE A 29 11.53 -2.32 9.36
N ILE A 30 11.04 -3.42 8.77
CA ILE A 30 10.99 -4.74 9.43
C ILE A 30 12.41 -5.22 9.78
N TRP A 31 13.36 -5.04 8.87
CA TRP A 31 14.76 -5.42 9.09
C TRP A 31 15.39 -4.65 10.25
N ALA A 32 15.17 -3.34 10.32
CA ALA A 32 15.65 -2.51 11.43
C ALA A 32 14.97 -2.89 12.76
N ALA A 33 13.67 -3.22 12.73
CA ALA A 33 12.92 -3.63 13.91
C ALA A 33 13.38 -4.98 14.48
N ALA A 34 13.81 -5.92 13.62
CA ALA A 34 14.22 -7.26 14.05
C ALA A 34 15.41 -7.29 15.04
N GLY A 35 16.22 -6.23 15.07
CA GLY A 35 17.39 -6.11 15.96
C GLY A 35 17.26 -5.07 17.08
N GLN A 36 16.11 -4.42 17.23
CA GLN A 36 15.90 -3.33 18.19
C GLN A 36 14.78 -3.66 19.17
N LYS A 37 14.87 -3.11 20.39
CA LYS A 37 13.70 -3.06 21.28
C LYS A 37 12.64 -2.15 20.66
N GLU A 38 11.38 -2.42 20.96
CA GLU A 38 10.27 -1.60 20.51
C GLU A 38 10.52 -0.12 20.90
N PRO A 39 10.61 0.79 19.93
CA PRO A 39 10.82 2.20 20.20
C PRO A 39 9.52 2.82 20.77
N PRO A 40 9.61 3.93 21.50
CA PRO A 40 8.42 4.64 21.96
C PRO A 40 7.57 5.11 20.77
N ALA A 41 6.26 5.28 20.99
CA ALA A 41 5.27 5.47 19.91
C ALA A 41 5.59 6.64 18.97
N ASN A 42 6.18 7.72 19.48
CA ASN A 42 6.62 8.88 18.71
C ASN A 42 7.76 8.54 17.72
N GLU A 43 8.75 7.76 18.16
CA GLU A 43 9.85 7.30 17.31
C GLU A 43 9.37 6.25 16.30
N LEU A 44 8.44 5.39 16.69
CA LEU A 44 7.79 4.44 15.79
C LEU A 44 7.06 5.16 14.65
N GLN A 45 6.23 6.18 14.97
CA GLN A 45 5.56 7.01 13.97
C GLN A 45 6.55 7.72 13.05
N ALA A 46 7.66 8.24 13.57
CA ALA A 46 8.68 8.88 12.75
C ALA A 46 9.31 7.89 11.75
N LYS A 47 9.57 6.65 12.16
CA LYS A 47 10.09 5.59 11.28
C LYS A 47 9.08 5.12 10.24
N LEU A 48 7.78 5.15 10.56
CA LEU A 48 6.70 4.79 9.63
C LEU A 48 6.31 5.92 8.68
N GLY A 49 6.69 7.18 8.99
CA GLY A 49 6.38 8.35 8.19
C GLY A 49 6.63 8.22 6.68
N PRO A 50 7.79 7.69 6.23
CA PRO A 50 8.06 7.47 4.81
C PRO A 50 7.06 6.50 4.14
N ILE A 51 6.66 5.44 4.84
CA ILE A 51 5.70 4.44 4.35
C ILE A 51 4.31 5.07 4.24
N VAL A 52 3.87 5.78 5.28
CA VAL A 52 2.57 6.48 5.31
C VAL A 52 2.48 7.52 4.19
N LYS A 53 3.55 8.30 3.99
CA LYS A 53 3.62 9.30 2.91
C LYS A 53 3.51 8.65 1.53
N LEU A 54 4.20 7.54 1.28
CA LEU A 54 4.09 6.82 0.01
C LEU A 54 2.68 6.28 -0.22
N MET A 55 1.99 5.80 0.82
CA MET A 55 0.59 5.37 0.73
C MET A 55 -0.34 6.54 0.37
N GLU A 56 -0.13 7.70 0.99
CA GLU A 56 -0.87 8.93 0.68
C GLU A 56 -0.62 9.38 -0.77
N GLU A 57 0.63 9.41 -1.22
CA GLU A 57 0.99 9.77 -2.60
C GLU A 57 0.32 8.87 -3.64
N ILE A 58 0.20 7.56 -3.36
CA ILE A 58 -0.49 6.61 -4.24
C ILE A 58 -2.00 6.91 -4.25
N SER A 59 -2.60 7.24 -3.11
CA SER A 59 -4.01 7.63 -3.02
C SER A 59 -4.30 8.93 -3.79
N THR A 60 -3.46 9.96 -3.61
CA THR A 60 -3.57 11.22 -4.36
C THR A 60 -3.37 10.99 -5.86
N PHE A 61 -2.42 10.13 -6.24
CA PHE A 61 -2.22 9.79 -7.66
C PHE A 61 -3.47 9.12 -8.25
N LYS A 62 -4.07 8.15 -7.56
CA LYS A 62 -5.35 7.52 -7.97
C LYS A 62 -6.41 8.60 -8.22
N GLU A 63 -6.60 9.52 -7.28
CA GLU A 63 -7.62 10.56 -7.39
C GLU A 63 -7.40 11.51 -8.58
N SER A 64 -6.13 11.79 -8.92
CA SER A 64 -5.79 12.59 -10.10
C SER A 64 -6.06 11.88 -11.44
N LYS A 65 -6.32 10.58 -11.41
CA LYS A 65 -6.43 9.71 -12.59
C LYS A 65 -7.83 9.12 -12.81
N ARG A 66 -8.88 9.74 -12.24
CA ARG A 66 -10.28 9.28 -12.36
C ARG A 66 -10.81 9.04 -13.78
N ASN A 67 -10.24 9.72 -14.78
CA ASN A 67 -10.70 9.64 -16.18
C ASN A 67 -9.87 8.69 -17.06
N THR A 68 -8.94 7.93 -16.48
CA THR A 68 -8.09 6.97 -17.23
C THR A 68 -8.81 5.62 -17.40
N PRO A 69 -8.66 4.92 -18.54
CA PRO A 69 -9.16 3.55 -18.69
C PRO A 69 -8.54 2.57 -17.69
N LEU A 70 -7.40 2.91 -17.08
CA LEU A 70 -6.72 2.09 -16.06
C LEU A 70 -7.20 2.37 -14.63
N PHE A 71 -8.24 3.21 -14.44
CA PHE A 71 -8.64 3.68 -13.11
C PHE A 71 -8.99 2.55 -12.16
N ASN A 72 -9.65 1.49 -12.63
CA ASN A 72 -10.00 0.32 -11.82
C ASN A 72 -8.75 -0.41 -11.31
N HIS A 73 -7.72 -0.56 -12.15
CA HIS A 73 -6.45 -1.18 -11.75
C HIS A 73 -5.68 -0.34 -10.74
N ILE A 74 -5.63 0.98 -10.97
CA ILE A 74 -5.00 1.93 -10.05
C ILE A 74 -5.74 1.94 -8.70
N SER A 75 -7.07 1.89 -8.72
CA SER A 75 -7.90 1.83 -7.52
C SER A 75 -7.66 0.54 -6.75
N ALA A 76 -7.71 -0.62 -7.41
CA ALA A 76 -7.43 -1.90 -6.78
C ALA A 76 -6.03 -1.93 -6.12
N ALA A 77 -5.02 -1.37 -6.78
CA ALA A 77 -3.67 -1.26 -6.22
C ALA A 77 -3.64 -0.33 -5.00
N SER A 78 -4.25 0.86 -5.09
CA SER A 78 -4.30 1.86 -4.02
C SER A 78 -5.08 1.40 -2.78
N GLU A 79 -6.19 0.68 -2.94
CA GLU A 79 -6.95 0.14 -1.81
C GLU A 79 -6.23 -1.06 -1.20
N GLY A 80 -5.57 -1.88 -2.03
CA GLY A 80 -4.80 -3.03 -1.55
C GLY A 80 -3.61 -2.67 -0.67
N ILE A 81 -2.89 -1.59 -0.99
CA ILE A 81 -1.73 -1.16 -0.17
C ILE A 81 -2.13 -0.69 1.24
N GLN A 82 -3.39 -0.33 1.47
CA GLN A 82 -3.87 0.00 2.82
C GLN A 82 -3.69 -1.16 3.79
N ALA A 83 -3.48 -2.39 3.28
CA ALA A 83 -3.03 -3.55 4.06
C ALA A 83 -1.85 -3.23 4.96
N LEU A 84 -0.91 -2.39 4.51
CA LEU A 84 0.29 -2.02 5.25
C LEU A 84 0.02 -1.19 6.51
N GLY A 85 -1.21 -0.70 6.69
CA GLY A 85 -1.65 -0.03 7.91
C GLY A 85 -1.48 -0.86 9.19
N TRP A 86 -1.30 -2.19 9.10
CA TRP A 86 -1.01 -3.01 10.29
C TRP A 86 0.30 -2.60 10.98
N LEU A 87 1.24 -2.00 10.26
CA LEU A 87 2.53 -1.54 10.82
C LEU A 87 2.34 -0.41 11.84
N THR A 88 1.22 0.31 11.81
CA THR A 88 0.92 1.41 12.74
C THR A 88 0.19 0.93 14.00
N VAL A 89 -0.20 -0.34 14.09
CA VAL A 89 -0.97 -0.91 15.21
C VAL A 89 -0.21 -2.04 15.92
N VAL A 90 0.19 -1.77 17.16
CA VAL A 90 1.02 -2.68 17.98
C VAL A 90 0.26 -3.92 18.45
N SER A 91 -1.04 -3.82 18.74
CA SER A 91 -1.79 -4.88 19.45
C SER A 91 -2.80 -5.68 18.62
N VAL A 92 -2.97 -5.40 17.32
CA VAL A 92 -4.11 -5.98 16.57
C VAL A 92 -3.76 -6.46 15.15
N PHE A 93 -2.58 -7.06 15.01
CA PHE A 93 -2.11 -7.66 13.75
C PHE A 93 -3.16 -8.58 13.09
N PHE A 94 -3.86 -9.38 13.90
CA PHE A 94 -4.77 -10.42 13.40
C PHE A 94 -6.10 -9.87 12.84
N PHE A 95 -6.68 -8.82 13.43
CA PHE A 95 -7.95 -8.27 12.94
C PHE A 95 -7.77 -7.36 11.73
N PHE A 96 -6.63 -6.68 11.60
CA PHE A 96 -6.39 -5.73 10.51
C PHE A 96 -6.24 -6.44 9.15
N VAL A 97 -5.52 -7.58 9.12
CA VAL A 97 -5.35 -8.40 7.91
C VAL A 97 -6.68 -8.99 7.43
N PHE A 98 -7.57 -9.36 8.37
CA PHE A 98 -8.88 -9.91 8.03
C PHE A 98 -9.81 -8.87 7.40
N TYR A 99 -9.87 -7.65 7.98
CA TYR A 99 -10.68 -6.55 7.44
C TYR A 99 -10.27 -6.17 6.00
N ILE A 100 -8.97 -6.15 5.73
CA ILE A 100 -8.47 -5.73 4.42
C ILE A 100 -8.61 -6.83 3.37
N THR A 101 -8.56 -8.10 3.77
CA THR A 101 -8.90 -9.22 2.86
C THR A 101 -10.35 -9.10 2.39
N VAL A 102 -11.28 -8.72 3.28
CA VAL A 102 -12.69 -8.50 2.93
C VAL A 102 -12.84 -7.28 2.01
N SER A 103 -12.16 -6.17 2.30
CA SER A 103 -12.19 -4.97 1.45
C SER A 103 -11.59 -5.21 0.06
N LEU A 104 -10.45 -5.91 -0.03
CA LEU A 104 -9.83 -6.33 -1.29
C LEU A 104 -10.73 -7.28 -2.08
N THR A 105 -11.38 -8.23 -1.41
CA THR A 105 -12.33 -9.15 -2.06
C THR A 105 -13.51 -8.36 -2.64
N PHE A 106 -14.01 -7.36 -1.91
CA PHE A 106 -15.07 -6.48 -2.38
C PHE A 106 -14.60 -5.59 -3.55
N CYS A 107 -13.42 -5.00 -3.48
CA CYS A 107 -12.86 -4.20 -4.57
C CYS A 107 -12.60 -5.05 -5.83
N VAL A 108 -12.02 -6.24 -5.71
CA VAL A 108 -11.78 -7.11 -6.86
C VAL A 108 -13.10 -7.60 -7.45
N LEU A 109 -14.08 -8.00 -6.63
CA LEU A 109 -15.40 -8.40 -7.14
C LEU A 109 -16.15 -7.23 -7.76
N PHE A 110 -16.07 -6.02 -7.20
CA PHE A 110 -16.85 -4.88 -7.68
C PHE A 110 -16.21 -4.19 -8.90
N TYR A 111 -14.87 -4.13 -8.95
CA TYR A 111 -14.11 -3.47 -10.02
C TYR A 111 -13.55 -4.40 -11.11
N ALA A 112 -13.50 -5.72 -10.91
CA ALA A 112 -13.09 -6.66 -11.96
C ALA A 112 -14.27 -7.30 -12.72
N LEU A 113 -15.52 -7.14 -12.24
CA LEU A 113 -16.74 -7.61 -12.91
C LEU A 113 -17.55 -6.50 -13.60
N ASN A 114 -17.12 -5.25 -13.53
CA ASN A 114 -17.64 -4.11 -14.31
C ASN A 114 -16.51 -3.48 -15.13
#